data_AF-C7GHN6-F1
#
_entry.id   AF-C7GHN6-F1
#
_cell.length_a   1.000
_cell.length_b   1.000
_cell.length_c   1.000
_cell.angle_alpha   90.00
_cell.angle_beta   90.00
_cell.angle_gamma   90.00
#
_symmetry.space_group_name_H-M   'P 1'
#
loop_
_entity.id
_entity.type
_entity.pdbx_description
1 polymer ?
#
loop_
_entity_poly.entity_id
_entity_poly.type
_entity_poly.pdbx_seq_one_letter_code
_entity_poly.pdbx_strand_id
1 'polypeptide(L)'
;MGAEETKKIQDNESKADKFVRLGEYRVNKVIDAIGRLENLSNRTNYEYTQEQVEAMFSIMEKRLLEVKGRFAPKKEKEDTFSFGRKAE
;
A
#
# COMPACT_ATOMS: atom_id res chain seq x y z
N MET A 1 16.37 30.19 -3.94
CA MET A 1 15.01 30.32 -4.50
C MET A 1 14.19 29.02 -4.54
N GLY A 2 14.75 27.81 -4.32
CA GLY A 2 14.00 26.55 -4.55
C GLY A 2 12.98 26.09 -3.48
N ALA A 3 12.99 26.66 -2.27
CA ALA A 3 12.11 26.19 -1.18
C ALA A 3 10.71 26.86 -1.17
N GLU A 4 10.58 28.05 -1.77
CA GLU A 4 9.32 28.80 -1.80
C GLU A 4 8.46 28.44 -3.01
N GLU A 5 9.08 28.14 -4.16
CA GLU A 5 8.39 27.65 -5.36
C GLU A 5 7.78 26.26 -5.15
N THR A 6 8.50 25.36 -4.48
CA THR A 6 8.02 24.02 -4.12
C THR A 6 6.82 24.05 -3.15
N LYS A 7 6.73 25.08 -2.30
CA LYS A 7 5.58 25.33 -1.42
C LYS A 7 4.36 25.86 -2.19
N LYS A 8 4.54 26.80 -3.13
CA LYS A 8 3.43 27.37 -3.92
C LYS A 8 2.71 26.35 -4.82
N ILE A 9 3.43 25.34 -5.32
CA ILE A 9 2.84 24.28 -6.15
C ILE A 9 1.94 23.34 -5.31
N GLN A 10 2.24 23.17 -4.02
CA GLN A 10 1.45 22.31 -3.12
C GLN A 10 0.09 22.89 -2.74
N ASP A 11 -0.07 24.23 -2.72
CA ASP A 11 -1.35 24.85 -2.33
C ASP A 11 -2.40 24.86 -3.45
N ASN A 12 -2.00 24.63 -4.72
CA ASN A 12 -2.89 24.62 -5.89
C ASN A 12 -2.93 23.28 -6.65
N GLU A 13 -2.39 22.20 -6.08
CA GLU A 13 -2.39 20.88 -6.74
C GLU A 13 -3.80 20.26 -6.79
N SER A 14 -4.15 19.61 -7.91
CA SER A 14 -5.40 18.86 -7.99
C SER A 14 -5.34 17.60 -7.12
N LYS A 15 -6.50 17.02 -6.79
CA LYS A 15 -6.56 15.76 -6.03
C LYS A 15 -5.82 14.62 -6.77
N ALA A 16 -5.84 14.62 -8.10
CA ALA A 16 -5.15 13.62 -8.92
C ALA A 16 -3.63 13.82 -8.86
N ASP A 17 -3.16 15.06 -9.03
CA ASP A 17 -1.72 15.37 -8.96
C ASP A 17 -1.16 15.06 -7.57
N LYS A 18 -1.92 15.40 -6.52
CA LYS A 18 -1.59 15.06 -5.13
C LYS A 18 -1.46 13.55 -4.94
N PHE A 19 -2.35 12.76 -5.54
CA PHE A 19 -2.29 11.31 -5.46
C PHE A 19 -1.02 10.76 -6.13
N VAL A 20 -0.70 11.23 -7.35
CA VAL A 20 0.51 10.81 -8.07
C VAL A 20 1.76 11.18 -7.27
N ARG A 21 1.92 12.46 -6.89
CA ARG A 21 3.08 12.96 -6.14
C ARG A 21 3.31 12.22 -4.83
N LEU A 22 2.24 12.05 -4.03
CA LEU A 22 2.35 11.33 -2.76
C LEU A 22 2.55 9.82 -2.98
N GLY A 23 1.95 9.25 -4.03
CA GLY A 23 2.12 7.85 -4.41
C GLY A 23 3.57 7.54 -4.74
N GLU A 24 4.16 8.27 -5.69
CA GLU A 24 5.57 8.13 -6.09
C GLU A 24 6.51 8.27 -4.90
N TYR A 25 6.36 9.35 -4.12
CA TYR A 25 7.19 9.58 -2.94
C TYR A 25 7.11 8.42 -1.94
N ARG A 26 5.90 7.94 -1.63
CA ARG A 26 5.69 6.87 -0.65
C ARG A 26 6.20 5.52 -1.16
N VAL A 27 5.97 5.19 -2.44
CA VAL A 27 6.46 3.94 -3.04
C VAL A 27 7.99 3.92 -3.04
N ASN A 28 8.65 5.01 -3.41
CA ASN A 28 10.11 5.09 -3.37
C ASN A 28 10.64 4.89 -1.94
N LYS A 29 9.99 5.46 -0.92
CA LYS A 29 10.35 5.21 0.48
C LYS A 29 10.19 3.76 0.92
N VAL A 30 9.20 3.05 0.40
CA VAL A 30 9.01 1.62 0.63
C VAL A 30 10.12 0.81 -0.06
N ILE A 31 10.45 1.14 -1.31
CA ILE A 31 11.56 0.49 -2.04
C ILE A 31 12.88 0.65 -1.29
N ASP A 32 13.20 1.87 -0.83
CA ASP A 32 14.40 2.12 -0.02
C ASP A 32 14.43 1.27 1.26
N ALA A 33 13.27 1.08 1.90
CA ALA A 33 13.15 0.26 3.11
C ALA A 33 13.32 -1.23 2.82
N ILE A 34 12.75 -1.72 1.71
CA ILE A 34 12.93 -3.10 1.26
C ILE A 34 14.40 -3.38 0.94
N GLY A 35 15.10 -2.46 0.26
CA GLY A 35 16.55 -2.61 0.01
C GLY A 35 17.38 -2.69 1.30
N ARG A 36 16.96 -2.01 2.38
CA ARG A 36 17.60 -2.20 3.69
C ARG A 36 17.33 -3.58 4.30
N LEU A 37 16.16 -4.16 4.06
CA LEU A 37 15.86 -5.53 4.48
C LEU A 37 16.68 -6.54 3.67
N GLU A 38 16.88 -6.30 2.37
CA GLU A 38 17.72 -7.14 1.50
C GLU A 38 19.14 -7.30 2.06
N ASN A 39 19.72 -6.25 2.64
CA ASN A 39 21.04 -6.30 3.26
C ASN A 39 21.17 -7.32 4.41
N LEU A 40 20.05 -7.69 5.06
CA LEU A 40 20.03 -8.72 6.10
C LEU A 40 20.23 -10.13 5.54
N SER A 41 20.06 -10.32 4.23
CA SER A 41 20.31 -11.61 3.57
C SER A 41 21.78 -12.05 3.66
N ASN A 42 22.71 -11.11 3.90
CA ASN A 42 24.13 -11.38 3.98
C ASN A 42 24.48 -12.24 5.21
N ARG A 43 24.60 -13.56 4.97
CA ARG A 43 24.93 -14.54 6.01
C ARG A 43 26.34 -14.44 6.59
N THR A 44 27.23 -13.65 5.98
CA THR A 44 28.54 -13.35 6.57
C THR A 44 28.40 -12.44 7.79
N ASN A 45 27.42 -11.54 7.78
CA ASN A 45 27.22 -10.55 8.85
C ASN A 45 26.07 -10.92 9.79
N TYR A 46 25.17 -11.81 9.37
CA TYR A 46 23.94 -12.11 10.09
C TYR A 46 23.63 -13.60 10.09
N GLU A 47 23.08 -14.08 11.20
CA GLU A 47 22.49 -15.40 11.30
C GLU A 47 20.97 -15.27 11.38
N TYR A 48 20.27 -16.08 10.61
CA TYR A 48 18.81 -16.12 10.61
C TYR A 48 18.31 -17.49 10.17
N THR A 49 17.15 -17.82 10.71
CA THR A 49 16.37 -19.01 10.37
C THR A 49 15.42 -18.71 9.23
N GLN A 50 14.95 -19.76 8.56
CA GLN A 50 13.97 -19.63 7.50
C GLN A 50 12.63 -19.12 8.05
N GLU A 51 12.25 -19.57 9.24
CA GLU A 51 11.02 -19.18 9.94
C GLU A 51 11.00 -17.68 10.27
N GLN A 52 12.15 -17.11 10.65
CA GLN A 52 12.27 -15.66 10.88
C GLN A 52 12.06 -14.86 9.59
N VAL A 53 12.61 -15.32 8.47
CA VAL A 53 12.42 -14.69 7.16
C VAL A 53 10.95 -14.76 6.75
N GLU A 54 10.33 -15.94 6.86
CA GLU A 54 8.92 -16.13 6.53
C GLU A 54 8.00 -15.26 7.40
N ALA A 55 8.25 -15.17 8.70
CA ALA A 55 7.48 -14.32 9.60
C ALA A 55 7.56 -12.84 9.20
N MET A 56 8.75 -12.35 8.85
CA MET A 56 8.94 -10.97 8.38
C MET A 56 8.14 -10.68 7.11
N PHE A 57 8.25 -11.53 6.10
CA PHE A 57 7.59 -11.31 4.81
C PHE A 57 6.07 -11.53 4.89
N SER A 58 5.59 -12.52 5.65
CA SER A 58 4.16 -12.78 5.83
C SER A 58 3.41 -11.57 6.38
N ILE A 59 3.98 -10.88 7.38
CA ILE A 59 3.37 -9.66 7.95
C ILE A 59 3.32 -8.53 6.91
N MET A 60 4.39 -8.34 6.13
CA MET A 60 4.44 -7.32 5.08
C MET A 60 3.44 -7.60 3.96
N GLU A 61 3.37 -8.84 3.48
CA GLU A 61 2.42 -9.27 2.45
C GLU A 61 0.97 -9.09 2.91
N LYS A 62 0.65 -9.52 4.13
CA LYS A 62 -0.68 -9.33 4.72
C LYS A 62 -1.05 -7.85 4.73
N ARG A 63 -0.15 -6.99 5.22
CA ARG A 63 -0.40 -5.55 5.28
C ARG A 63 -0.56 -4.94 3.88
N LEU A 64 0.26 -5.37 2.93
CA LEU A 64 0.19 -4.89 1.55
C LEU A 64 -1.14 -5.28 0.89
N LEU A 65 -1.60 -6.52 1.12
CA LEU A 65 -2.90 -7.01 0.65
C LEU A 65 -4.07 -6.21 1.24
N GLU A 66 -4.06 -5.97 2.56
CA GLU A 66 -5.08 -5.17 3.25
C GLU A 66 -5.16 -3.74 2.69
N VAL A 67 -4.01 -3.09 2.47
CA VAL A 67 -3.96 -1.73 1.92
C VAL A 67 -4.42 -1.72 0.46
N LYS A 68 -3.97 -2.67 -0.36
CA LYS A 68 -4.40 -2.84 -1.76
C LYS A 68 -5.91 -3.04 -1.84
N GLY A 69 -6.50 -3.79 -0.90
CA GLY A 69 -7.94 -4.01 -0.82
C GLY A 69 -8.75 -2.71 -0.61
N ARG A 70 -8.17 -1.67 0.01
CA ARG A 70 -8.85 -0.37 0.17
C ARG A 70 -8.96 0.43 -1.14
N PHE A 71 -8.15 0.08 -2.15
CA PHE A 71 -8.22 0.65 -3.49
C PHE A 71 -9.18 -0.13 -4.41
N ALA A 72 -9.66 -1.30 -3.97
CA ALA A 72 -10.64 -2.03 -4.75
C ALA A 72 -11.95 -1.23 -4.84
N PRO A 73 -12.62 -1.24 -6.01
CA PRO A 73 -13.92 -0.61 -6.13
C PRO A 73 -14.87 -1.24 -5.10
N LYS A 74 -15.54 -0.41 -4.30
CA LYS A 74 -16.63 -0.90 -3.45
C LYS A 74 -17.70 -1.44 -4.39
N LYS A 75 -17.90 -2.76 -4.41
CA LYS A 75 -19.13 -3.32 -4.99
C LYS A 75 -20.27 -2.72 -4.17
N GLU A 76 -21.14 -1.95 -4.83
CA GLU A 76 -22.41 -1.58 -4.24
C GLU A 76 -23.12 -2.91 -3.92
N LYS A 77 -23.30 -3.19 -2.63
CA LYS A 77 -24.18 -4.27 -2.22
C LYS A 77 -25.58 -3.78 -2.50
N GLU A 78 -26.14 -4.15 -3.65
CA GLU A 78 -27.58 -4.26 -3.77
C GLU A 78 -28.01 -5.42 -2.85
N ASP A 79 -28.23 -5.12 -1.57
CA ASP A 79 -28.92 -6.02 -0.65
C ASP A 79 -30.41 -6.02 -1.00
N THR A 80 -30.76 -6.46 -2.22
CA THR A 80 -32.15 -6.62 -2.64
C THR A 80 -32.65 -7.96 -2.14
N PHE A 81 -33.29 -7.91 -0.98
CA PHE A 81 -34.03 -9.03 -0.43
C PHE A 81 -35.41 -9.13 -1.09
N SER A 82 -35.77 -10.31 -1.62
CA SER A 82 -37.12 -10.59 -2.12
C SER A 82 -37.67 -11.88 -1.50
N PHE A 83 -38.86 -11.80 -0.91
CA PHE A 83 -39.67 -12.99 -0.66
C PHE A 83 -40.30 -13.38 -2.00
N GLY A 84 -39.77 -14.41 -2.65
CA GLY A 84 -40.34 -14.94 -3.89
C GLY A 84 -41.86 -15.10 -3.75
N ARG A 85 -42.62 -14.56 -4.71
CA ARG A 85 -44.09 -14.64 -4.72
C ARG A 85 -44.49 -16.11 -4.51
N LYS A 86 -45.32 -16.37 -3.51
CA LYS A 86 -46.06 -17.63 -3.44
C LYS A 86 -46.95 -17.68 -4.68
N ALA A 87 -46.64 -18.60 -5.58
CA ALA A 87 -47.59 -19.02 -6.60
C ALA A 87 -48.68 -19.82 -5.86
N GLU A 88 -49.90 -19.28 -5.85
CA GLU A 88 -51.12 -20.06 -5.65
C GLU A 88 -51.52 -20.73 -6.97
#